data_AF-A0A7V6Q095-F1
#
_entry.id   AF-A0A7V6Q095-F1
#
_cell.length_a   1.000
_cell.length_b   1.000
_cell.length_c   1.000
_cell.angle_alpha   90.00
_cell.angle_beta   90.00
_cell.angle_gamma   90.00
#
_symmetry.space_group_name_H-M   'P 1'
#
loop_
_entity.id
_entity.type
_entity.pdbx_description
1 polymer ?
#
loop_
_entity_poly.entity_id
_entity_poly.type
_entity_poly.pdbx_seq_one_letter_code
_entity_poly.pdbx_strand_id
1 'polypeptide(L)'
;MKKRMFPCLAAIVFLLCMVVVIHVDSIIEMFFNENANNLNVTMIESLDEDALKQNQDVSGMDTLNNNINENSTNKDNLDQDTSNKNINSNTTNKNNSTAPSLGGISLGDNQETVANVLGNNYVESTEEDIAGFIGEDMNIWTYENGIVVYFGKMTGKVLRITSTSPNLQTDLGIKVGDNAKTVFETYKPLFEEAVSRHEDEKLEGWYLINDEVVMIFDFDKSDEKLINNKVMPDSSVEEITLAYWKHFD
;
A
#
# COMPACT_ATOMS: atom_id res chain seq x y z
N MET A 1 -3.07 32.63 59.93
CA MET A 1 -1.86 31.78 59.84
C MET A 1 -1.78 31.19 58.43
N LYS A 2 -0.93 31.74 57.55
CA LYS A 2 -0.71 31.23 56.17
C LYS A 2 0.53 30.33 56.20
N LYS A 3 0.33 29.02 56.01
CA LYS A 3 1.43 28.05 55.81
C LYS A 3 2.04 28.31 54.43
N ARG A 4 3.33 28.69 54.41
CA ARG A 4 4.13 28.74 53.18
C ARG A 4 4.57 27.31 52.87
N MET A 5 4.20 26.83 51.68
CA MET A 5 4.55 25.50 51.17
C MET A 5 5.90 25.59 50.47
N PHE A 6 6.78 24.63 50.75
CA PHE A 6 8.19 24.62 50.35
C PHE A 6 8.36 24.29 48.85
N PRO A 7 9.10 25.11 48.07
CA PRO A 7 9.35 24.87 46.65
C PRO A 7 10.42 23.79 46.35
N CYS A 8 11.01 23.13 47.35
CA CYS A 8 12.08 22.14 47.10
C CYS A 8 11.60 20.79 46.55
N LEU A 9 10.34 20.40 46.74
CA LEU A 9 9.90 19.05 46.39
C LEU A 9 9.67 18.87 44.87
N ALA A 10 9.28 19.94 44.17
CA ALA A 10 9.02 19.89 42.72
C ALA A 10 10.30 19.71 41.89
N ALA A 11 11.42 20.30 42.33
CA ALA A 11 12.69 20.17 41.63
C ALA A 11 13.27 18.75 41.71
N ILE A 12 13.01 18.02 42.81
CA ILE A 12 13.50 16.65 43.01
C ILE A 12 12.73 15.66 42.12
N VAL A 13 11.42 15.83 41.95
CA VAL A 13 10.61 14.99 41.05
C VAL A 13 11.02 15.19 39.60
N PHE A 14 11.31 16.42 39.18
CA PHE A 14 11.76 16.72 37.82
C PHE A 14 13.13 16.09 37.49
N LEU A 15 14.06 16.11 38.46
CA LEU A 15 15.38 15.49 38.28
C LEU A 15 15.29 13.96 38.21
N LEU A 16 14.41 13.33 38.99
CA LEU A 16 14.18 11.89 38.95
C LEU A 16 13.55 11.43 37.62
N CYS A 17 12.63 12.21 37.04
CA CYS A 17 12.08 11.89 35.72
C CYS A 17 13.13 11.97 34.60
N MET A 18 14.04 12.94 34.63
CA MET A 18 15.10 13.05 33.61
C MET A 18 16.12 11.90 33.68
N VAL A 19 16.47 11.41 34.88
CA VAL A 19 17.43 10.30 35.02
C VAL A 19 16.84 8.98 34.50
N VAL A 20 15.53 8.77 34.63
CA VAL A 20 14.86 7.57 34.10
C VAL A 20 14.84 7.60 32.57
N VAL A 21 14.54 8.74 31.93
CA VAL A 21 14.50 8.84 30.46
C VAL A 21 15.88 8.57 29.83
N ILE A 22 16.95 9.10 30.42
CA ILE A 22 18.32 8.90 29.89
C ILE A 22 18.77 7.44 29.97
N HIS A 23 18.26 6.65 30.93
CA HIS A 23 18.64 5.23 31.04
C HIS A 23 17.86 4.31 30.09
N VAL A 24 16.69 4.72 29.55
CA VAL A 24 15.95 3.87 28.62
C VAL A 24 16.60 3.91 27.22
N ASP A 25 17.09 5.08 26.79
CA ASP A 25 17.69 5.23 25.45
C ASP A 25 19.00 4.45 25.30
N SER A 26 19.86 4.41 26.33
CA SER A 26 21.10 3.60 26.27
C SER A 26 20.87 2.09 26.32
N ILE A 27 19.75 1.62 26.89
CA ILE A 27 19.45 0.18 26.93
C ILE A 27 18.88 -0.29 25.58
N ILE A 28 18.13 0.56 24.87
CA ILE A 28 17.59 0.21 23.55
C ILE A 28 18.71 0.07 22.50
N GLU A 29 19.75 0.93 22.52
CA GLU A 29 20.89 0.78 21.60
C GLU A 29 21.74 -0.48 21.87
N MET A 30 21.79 -0.97 23.12
CA MET A 30 22.54 -2.20 23.43
C MET A 30 21.87 -3.47 22.87
N PHE A 31 20.54 -3.49 22.73
CA PHE A 31 19.82 -4.68 22.23
C PHE A 31 19.86 -4.84 20.70
N PHE A 32 20.13 -3.77 19.94
CA PHE A 32 20.19 -3.87 18.48
C PHE A 32 21.58 -4.23 17.93
N ASN A 33 22.66 -4.08 18.71
CA ASN A 33 24.02 -4.27 18.20
C ASN A 33 24.60 -5.68 18.42
N GLU A 34 23.92 -6.56 19.17
CA GLU A 34 24.46 -7.88 19.51
C GLU A 34 24.02 -9.01 18.54
N ASN A 35 23.14 -8.73 17.57
CA ASN A 35 22.60 -9.75 16.65
C ASN A 35 23.19 -9.74 15.23
N ALA A 36 24.12 -8.84 14.91
CA ALA A 36 24.68 -8.72 13.55
C ALA A 36 25.96 -9.56 13.30
N ASN A 37 26.57 -10.16 14.33
CA ASN A 37 27.92 -10.74 14.21
C ASN A 37 27.99 -12.28 14.29
N ASN A 38 26.87 -13.01 14.23
CA ASN A 38 26.90 -14.47 14.40
C ASN A 38 26.37 -15.32 13.23
N LEU A 39 26.34 -14.76 12.02
CA LEU A 39 26.01 -15.51 10.79
C LEU A 39 27.17 -15.48 9.81
N ASN A 40 28.29 -16.07 10.21
CA ASN A 40 29.27 -16.57 9.24
C ASN A 40 30.10 -17.69 9.85
N VAL A 41 30.42 -18.69 9.02
CA VAL A 41 31.37 -19.82 9.27
C VAL A 41 30.74 -21.04 9.97
N THR A 42 30.19 -22.03 9.24
CA THR A 42 30.84 -23.28 8.75
C THR A 42 29.68 -24.20 8.29
N MET A 43 29.71 -25.18 7.38
CA MET A 43 30.70 -25.96 6.62
C MET A 43 29.87 -26.65 5.50
N ILE A 44 30.22 -26.53 4.21
CA ILE A 44 30.86 -27.56 3.37
C ILE A 44 30.55 -29.01 3.76
N GLU A 45 29.83 -29.74 2.88
CA GLU A 45 30.22 -31.03 2.28
C GLU A 45 29.03 -31.52 1.44
N SER A 46 29.20 -31.54 0.11
CA SER A 46 29.27 -32.76 -0.71
C SER A 46 27.94 -33.51 -0.82
N LEU A 47 27.43 -33.72 -2.03
CA LEU A 47 26.88 -34.99 -2.51
C LEU A 47 26.43 -34.82 -3.98
N ASP A 48 27.12 -35.60 -4.82
CA ASP A 48 26.64 -36.33 -5.99
C ASP A 48 26.21 -35.58 -7.26
N GLU A 49 27.21 -35.32 -8.09
CA GLU A 49 27.14 -35.62 -9.53
C GLU A 49 26.88 -37.12 -9.72
N ASP A 50 25.63 -37.52 -10.01
CA ASP A 50 25.34 -38.72 -10.81
C ASP A 50 23.82 -38.85 -11.07
N ALA A 51 23.34 -38.23 -12.15
CA ALA A 51 22.12 -38.69 -12.85
C ALA A 51 22.13 -38.22 -14.31
N LEU A 52 23.00 -38.88 -15.06
CA LEU A 52 22.96 -38.99 -16.51
C LEU A 52 21.66 -39.67 -16.97
N LYS A 53 21.10 -39.14 -18.07
CA LYS A 53 20.43 -39.82 -19.20
C LYS A 53 18.90 -39.71 -19.35
N GLN A 54 18.59 -39.26 -20.57
CA GLN A 54 17.52 -39.70 -21.48
C GLN A 54 16.11 -39.16 -21.22
N ASN A 55 15.71 -38.19 -22.04
CA ASN A 55 14.79 -38.48 -23.16
C ASN A 55 14.80 -37.34 -24.19
N GLN A 56 15.58 -37.55 -25.24
CA GLN A 56 15.27 -37.04 -26.59
C GLN A 56 14.18 -37.93 -27.20
N ASP A 57 13.50 -37.38 -28.21
CA ASP A 57 12.48 -38.00 -29.08
C ASP A 57 11.11 -38.30 -28.48
N VAL A 58 10.14 -37.41 -28.75
CA VAL A 58 9.03 -37.73 -29.68
C VAL A 58 8.64 -36.47 -30.45
N SER A 59 9.19 -36.33 -31.65
CA SER A 59 8.59 -35.53 -32.72
C SER A 59 7.39 -36.29 -33.28
N GLY A 60 6.28 -35.59 -33.53
CA GLY A 60 5.25 -36.06 -34.46
C GLY A 60 3.94 -36.45 -33.80
N MET A 61 3.00 -35.51 -33.77
CA MET A 61 1.62 -35.82 -34.05
C MET A 61 1.00 -34.62 -34.75
N ASP A 62 1.10 -34.62 -36.07
CA ASP A 62 0.21 -33.87 -36.93
C ASP A 62 -1.23 -34.30 -36.62
N THR A 63 -2.09 -33.36 -36.27
CA THR A 63 -3.53 -33.55 -36.49
C THR A 63 -4.13 -32.24 -36.97
N LEU A 64 -4.08 -32.11 -38.29
CA LEU A 64 -5.02 -31.33 -39.09
C LEU A 64 -6.45 -31.66 -38.65
N ASN A 65 -7.22 -30.66 -38.24
CA ASN A 65 -8.68 -30.75 -38.25
C ASN A 65 -9.26 -29.52 -38.95
N ASN A 66 -9.13 -29.53 -40.28
CA ASN A 66 -9.96 -28.75 -41.17
C ASN A 66 -11.27 -29.52 -41.35
N ASN A 67 -12.37 -29.00 -40.79
CA ASN A 67 -13.70 -29.35 -41.29
C ASN A 67 -14.50 -28.07 -41.52
N ILE A 68 -14.34 -27.58 -42.75
CA ILE A 68 -15.30 -26.76 -43.47
C ILE A 68 -16.59 -27.58 -43.62
N ASN A 69 -17.72 -27.03 -43.20
CA ASN A 69 -18.99 -27.40 -43.82
C ASN A 69 -19.84 -26.13 -43.98
N GLU A 70 -19.63 -25.48 -45.12
CA GLU A 70 -20.59 -24.56 -45.72
C GLU A 70 -21.76 -25.35 -46.33
N ASN A 71 -22.87 -24.63 -46.50
CA ASN A 71 -24.10 -24.98 -47.23
C ASN A 71 -25.14 -25.85 -46.53
N SER A 72 -26.18 -25.17 -46.02
CA SER A 72 -27.51 -25.37 -46.60
C SER A 72 -28.33 -24.08 -46.55
N THR A 73 -28.48 -23.49 -47.74
CA THR A 73 -29.54 -22.57 -48.11
C THR A 73 -30.91 -23.15 -47.77
N ASN A 74 -31.68 -22.46 -46.93
CA ASN A 74 -33.13 -22.49 -47.03
C ASN A 74 -33.67 -21.06 -47.04
N LYS A 75 -34.13 -20.71 -48.23
CA LYS A 75 -34.92 -19.55 -48.58
C LYS A 75 -36.38 -19.98 -48.37
N ASP A 76 -37.14 -19.21 -47.59
CA ASP A 76 -38.50 -18.77 -47.92
C ASP A 76 -39.24 -18.25 -46.69
N ASN A 77 -39.66 -16.98 -46.79
CA ASN A 77 -40.84 -16.36 -46.17
C ASN A 77 -40.84 -16.22 -44.63
N LEU A 78 -41.32 -15.15 -44.00
CA LEU A 78 -42.33 -14.16 -44.37
C LEU A 78 -42.22 -13.01 -43.35
N ASP A 79 -42.52 -11.78 -43.77
CA ASP A 79 -42.88 -10.58 -42.99
C ASP A 79 -42.69 -10.60 -41.47
N GLN A 80 -41.80 -9.73 -40.96
CA GLN A 80 -42.08 -9.07 -39.69
C GLN A 80 -41.43 -7.68 -39.58
N ASP A 81 -42.33 -6.73 -39.32
CA ASP A 81 -42.17 -5.37 -38.84
C ASP A 81 -40.76 -4.88 -38.47
N THR A 82 -40.39 -3.79 -39.15
CA THR A 82 -39.29 -2.90 -38.80
C THR A 82 -39.66 -2.11 -37.54
N SER A 83 -39.41 -2.67 -36.35
CA SER A 83 -39.29 -1.91 -35.11
C SER A 83 -37.81 -1.74 -34.77
N ASN A 84 -37.33 -0.55 -35.12
CA ASN A 84 -35.97 -0.06 -34.91
C ASN A 84 -35.71 0.10 -33.39
N LYS A 85 -35.42 -1.01 -32.69
CA LYS A 85 -35.00 -1.01 -31.29
C LYS A 85 -33.51 -0.67 -31.25
N ASN A 86 -33.25 0.64 -31.18
CA ASN A 86 -31.96 1.21 -30.84
C ASN A 86 -31.59 0.72 -29.43
N ILE A 87 -30.90 -0.42 -29.33
CA ILE A 87 -30.28 -0.89 -28.09
C ILE A 87 -29.03 -0.04 -27.92
N ASN A 88 -29.24 1.20 -27.47
CA ASN A 88 -28.21 1.93 -26.80
C ASN A 88 -28.06 1.24 -25.45
N SER A 89 -27.15 0.26 -25.38
CA SER A 89 -26.66 -0.27 -24.12
C SER A 89 -25.94 0.89 -23.42
N ASN A 90 -26.73 1.72 -22.74
CA ASN A 90 -26.25 2.45 -21.58
C ASN A 90 -25.90 1.37 -20.56
N THR A 91 -24.68 0.85 -20.71
CA THR A 91 -23.92 0.21 -19.65
C THR A 91 -23.66 1.33 -18.65
N THR A 92 -24.68 1.69 -17.88
CA THR A 92 -24.50 2.22 -16.54
C THR A 92 -23.79 1.11 -15.79
N ASN A 93 -22.46 1.05 -15.95
CA ASN A 93 -21.54 0.57 -14.95
C ASN A 93 -21.86 1.40 -13.73
N LYS A 94 -22.83 0.90 -12.98
CA LYS A 94 -23.13 1.33 -11.64
C LYS A 94 -21.91 0.87 -10.86
N ASN A 95 -20.87 1.69 -10.92
CA ASN A 95 -19.68 1.60 -10.11
C ASN A 95 -20.19 1.61 -8.68
N ASN A 96 -20.42 0.43 -8.13
CA ASN A 96 -20.38 0.20 -6.71
C ASN A 96 -18.90 0.39 -6.34
N SER A 97 -18.42 1.63 -6.45
CA SER A 97 -17.07 2.04 -6.14
C SER A 97 -16.97 1.93 -4.63
N THR A 98 -16.58 0.75 -4.15
CA THR A 98 -16.04 0.63 -2.81
C THR A 98 -14.94 1.67 -2.65
N ALA A 99 -14.89 2.32 -1.49
CA ALA A 99 -13.81 3.26 -1.19
C ALA A 99 -12.47 2.52 -1.35
N PRO A 100 -11.43 3.20 -1.88
CA PRO A 100 -10.12 2.59 -1.97
C PRO A 100 -9.61 2.22 -0.58
N SER A 101 -8.89 1.10 -0.51
CA SER A 101 -8.41 0.51 0.73
C SER A 101 -6.98 -0.01 0.60
N LEU A 102 -6.32 -0.13 1.75
CA LEU A 102 -5.02 -0.75 1.89
C LEU A 102 -5.05 -1.68 3.10
N GLY A 103 -4.83 -2.98 2.87
CA GLY A 103 -4.99 -3.98 3.93
C GLY A 103 -6.41 -4.07 4.49
N GLY A 104 -7.42 -3.70 3.69
CA GLY A 104 -8.82 -3.68 4.10
C GLY A 104 -9.26 -2.45 4.91
N ILE A 105 -8.37 -1.47 5.11
CA ILE A 105 -8.70 -0.18 5.76
C ILE A 105 -8.89 0.89 4.70
N SER A 106 -9.94 1.70 4.84
CA SER A 106 -10.24 2.84 3.96
C SER A 106 -10.06 4.16 4.69
N LEU A 107 -9.86 5.24 3.93
CA LEU A 107 -9.94 6.59 4.49
C LEU A 107 -11.35 6.85 5.06
N GLY A 108 -11.42 7.53 6.20
CA GLY A 108 -12.69 7.80 6.89
C GLY A 108 -13.17 6.68 7.83
N ASP A 109 -12.50 5.53 7.87
CA ASP A 109 -12.74 4.51 8.89
C ASP A 109 -12.45 5.05 10.29
N ASN A 110 -13.08 4.48 11.32
CA ASN A 110 -12.81 4.83 12.71
C ASN A 110 -11.86 3.81 13.37
N GLN A 111 -11.34 4.15 14.54
CA GLN A 111 -10.43 3.30 15.32
C GLN A 111 -11.00 1.89 15.58
N GLU A 112 -12.30 1.76 15.85
CA GLU A 112 -12.95 0.46 16.08
C GLU A 112 -12.91 -0.42 14.82
N THR A 113 -13.18 0.16 13.64
CA THR A 113 -13.11 -0.55 12.36
C THR A 113 -11.68 -1.02 12.08
N VAL A 114 -10.70 -0.15 12.33
CA VAL A 114 -9.29 -0.50 12.15
C VAL A 114 -8.85 -1.62 13.09
N ALA A 115 -9.23 -1.54 14.37
CA ALA A 115 -8.94 -2.58 15.36
C ALA A 115 -9.60 -3.93 15.01
N ASN A 116 -10.80 -3.92 14.42
CA ASN A 116 -11.47 -5.14 13.99
C ASN A 116 -10.78 -5.82 12.79
N VAL A 117 -10.14 -5.04 11.92
CA VAL A 117 -9.47 -5.55 10.72
C VAL A 117 -8.01 -5.93 11.00
N LEU A 118 -7.25 -5.07 11.68
CA LEU A 118 -5.81 -5.25 11.90
C LEU A 118 -5.48 -5.83 13.29
N GLY A 119 -6.46 -5.88 14.19
CA GLY A 119 -6.27 -6.27 15.59
C GLY A 119 -5.86 -5.10 16.49
N ASN A 120 -5.59 -5.43 17.76
CA ASN A 120 -5.27 -4.46 18.83
C ASN A 120 -3.77 -4.40 19.18
N ASN A 121 -2.91 -5.06 18.39
CA ASN A 121 -1.47 -5.12 18.65
C ASN A 121 -0.75 -3.99 17.89
N TYR A 122 -0.87 -2.77 18.40
CA TYR A 122 -0.22 -1.59 17.86
C TYR A 122 0.50 -0.80 18.96
N VAL A 123 1.48 0.00 18.54
CA VAL A 123 2.07 1.05 19.36
C VAL A 123 1.43 2.38 18.97
N GLU A 124 0.97 3.13 19.96
CA GLU A 124 0.34 4.43 19.75
C GLU A 124 1.33 5.57 20.00
N SER A 125 1.29 6.56 19.10
CA SER A 125 1.98 7.84 19.25
C SER A 125 1.11 8.99 18.73
N THR A 126 1.60 10.22 18.80
CA THR A 126 0.88 11.42 18.33
C THR A 126 1.79 12.34 17.53
N GLU A 127 1.23 13.05 16.57
CA GLU A 127 1.92 14.04 15.72
C GLU A 127 1.08 15.32 15.67
N GLU A 128 1.72 16.48 15.89
CA GLU A 128 1.06 17.79 15.81
C GLU A 128 1.10 18.30 14.36
N ASP A 129 -0.01 18.86 13.86
CA ASP A 129 -0.05 19.47 12.53
C ASP A 129 0.45 20.92 12.58
N ILE A 130 1.74 21.08 12.82
CA ILE A 130 2.38 22.40 13.00
C ILE A 130 2.26 23.24 11.72
N ALA A 131 2.31 22.60 10.55
CA ALA A 131 2.24 23.28 9.25
C ALA A 131 0.79 23.59 8.80
N GLY A 132 -0.20 22.92 9.37
CA GLY A 132 -1.61 23.13 9.06
C GLY A 132 -2.05 22.48 7.74
N PHE A 133 -1.31 21.50 7.23
CA PHE A 133 -1.62 20.85 5.95
C PHE A 133 -2.79 19.86 6.06
N ILE A 134 -2.98 19.29 7.25
CA ILE A 134 -4.04 18.30 7.52
C ILE A 134 -5.29 19.01 8.05
N GLY A 135 -5.09 20.03 8.90
CA GLY A 135 -6.11 20.77 9.61
C GLY A 135 -6.44 20.22 11.00
N GLU A 136 -5.73 19.18 11.47
CA GLU A 136 -5.82 18.64 12.83
C GLU A 136 -4.59 17.81 13.21
N ASP A 137 -4.28 17.75 14.51
CA ASP A 137 -3.30 16.83 15.07
C ASP A 137 -3.70 15.36 14.85
N MET A 138 -2.74 14.45 14.89
CA MET A 138 -2.94 13.04 14.58
C MET A 138 -2.59 12.11 15.75
N ASN A 139 -3.37 11.02 15.90
CA ASN A 139 -2.98 9.82 16.61
C ASN A 139 -2.47 8.80 15.59
N ILE A 140 -1.38 8.12 15.89
CA ILE A 140 -0.70 7.21 14.96
C ILE A 140 -0.65 5.83 15.59
N TRP A 141 -1.15 4.83 14.87
CA TRP A 141 -1.05 3.42 15.26
C TRP A 141 -0.06 2.71 14.35
N THR A 142 1.04 2.24 14.92
CA THR A 142 2.07 1.48 14.23
C THR A 142 1.94 0.01 14.58
N TYR A 143 1.75 -0.83 13.57
CA TYR A 143 1.62 -2.27 13.74
C TYR A 143 2.93 -2.98 13.38
N GLU A 144 3.25 -4.07 14.07
CA GLU A 144 4.48 -4.86 13.86
C GLU A 144 4.60 -5.45 12.46
N ASN A 145 3.48 -5.65 11.76
CA ASN A 145 3.47 -6.16 10.39
C ASN A 145 3.83 -5.10 9.32
N GLY A 146 4.15 -3.86 9.72
CA GLY A 146 4.61 -2.80 8.82
C GLY A 146 3.49 -1.96 8.19
N ILE A 147 2.32 -1.85 8.84
CA ILE A 147 1.30 -0.84 8.49
C ILE A 147 1.25 0.25 9.57
N VAL A 148 1.10 1.49 9.12
CA VAL A 148 0.92 2.66 9.98
C VAL A 148 -0.37 3.35 9.60
N VAL A 149 -1.22 3.61 10.59
CA VAL A 149 -2.53 4.26 10.39
C VAL A 149 -2.56 5.58 11.15
N TYR A 150 -2.87 6.65 10.43
CA TYR A 150 -2.96 8.01 10.97
C TYR A 150 -4.43 8.39 11.13
N PHE A 151 -4.83 8.72 12.36
CA PHE A 151 -6.17 9.17 12.70
C PHE A 151 -6.15 10.65 13.05
N GLY A 152 -7.12 11.41 12.56
CA GLY A 152 -7.37 12.77 13.04
C GLY A 152 -7.83 12.76 14.50
N LYS A 153 -7.21 13.56 15.37
CA LYS A 153 -7.57 13.63 16.80
C LYS A 153 -8.92 14.30 17.04
N MET A 154 -9.32 15.22 16.18
CA MET A 154 -10.62 15.89 16.26
C MET A 154 -11.71 15.05 15.59
N THR A 155 -11.42 14.46 14.42
CA THR A 155 -12.41 13.69 13.66
C THR A 155 -12.55 12.23 14.11
N GLY A 156 -11.48 11.66 14.69
CA GLY A 156 -11.40 10.23 15.02
C GLY A 156 -11.40 9.32 13.79
N LYS A 157 -11.05 9.86 12.61
CA LYS A 157 -11.12 9.18 11.32
C LYS A 157 -9.74 8.93 10.73
N VAL A 158 -9.61 7.86 9.94
CA VAL A 158 -8.39 7.58 9.16
C VAL A 158 -8.17 8.66 8.12
N LEU A 159 -6.99 9.27 8.14
CA LEU A 159 -6.56 10.35 7.23
C LEU A 159 -5.44 9.92 6.28
N ARG A 160 -4.61 8.96 6.71
CA ARG A 160 -3.50 8.40 5.94
C ARG A 160 -3.22 6.98 6.41
N ILE A 161 -2.84 6.13 5.47
CA ILE A 161 -2.38 4.76 5.71
C ILE A 161 -1.09 4.59 4.92
N THR A 162 -0.05 4.07 5.56
CA THR A 162 1.19 3.68 4.87
C THR A 162 1.49 2.22 5.17
N SER A 163 2.02 1.48 4.20
CA SER A 163 2.40 0.08 4.40
C SER A 163 3.69 -0.27 3.68
N THR A 164 4.59 -0.91 4.43
CA THR A 164 5.78 -1.62 3.92
C THR A 164 5.59 -3.13 4.00
N SER A 165 4.35 -3.60 4.18
CA SER A 165 4.06 -5.01 4.41
C SER A 165 3.84 -5.75 3.09
N PRO A 166 4.57 -6.85 2.81
CA PRO A 166 4.32 -7.67 1.62
C PRO A 166 3.04 -8.52 1.74
N ASN A 167 2.39 -8.51 2.91
CA ASN A 167 1.17 -9.27 3.19
C ASN A 167 -0.11 -8.44 3.07
N LEU A 168 0.01 -7.13 2.89
CA LEU A 168 -1.13 -6.23 2.75
C LEU A 168 -1.17 -5.71 1.31
N GLN A 169 -2.37 -5.71 0.74
CA GLN A 169 -2.60 -5.35 -0.65
C GLN A 169 -3.67 -4.26 -0.76
N THR A 170 -3.65 -3.55 -1.89
CA THR A 170 -4.74 -2.69 -2.32
C THR A 170 -5.94 -3.53 -2.80
N ASP A 171 -7.07 -2.89 -3.05
CA ASP A 171 -8.28 -3.52 -3.62
C ASP A 171 -8.05 -4.10 -5.01
N LEU A 172 -7.04 -3.60 -5.72
CA LEU A 172 -6.62 -4.12 -7.03
C LEU A 172 -5.52 -5.19 -6.93
N GLY A 173 -5.15 -5.59 -5.70
CA GLY A 173 -4.23 -6.69 -5.45
C GLY A 173 -2.75 -6.32 -5.50
N ILE A 174 -2.41 -5.04 -5.65
CA ILE A 174 -1.01 -4.58 -5.60
C ILE A 174 -0.52 -4.56 -4.15
N LYS A 175 0.71 -5.02 -3.92
CA LYS A 175 1.36 -5.03 -2.61
C LYS A 175 2.84 -4.67 -2.70
N VAL A 176 3.45 -4.46 -1.54
CA VAL A 176 4.90 -4.25 -1.42
C VAL A 176 5.65 -5.48 -1.96
N GLY A 177 6.68 -5.22 -2.77
CA GLY A 177 7.45 -6.23 -3.49
C GLY A 177 6.95 -6.52 -4.91
N ASP A 178 5.76 -6.07 -5.31
CA ASP A 178 5.36 -6.12 -6.73
C ASP A 178 6.23 -5.14 -7.54
N ASN A 179 6.48 -5.45 -8.82
CA ASN A 179 7.26 -4.57 -9.67
C ASN A 179 6.42 -3.43 -10.27
N ALA A 180 7.09 -2.33 -10.62
CA ALA A 180 6.49 -1.14 -11.20
C ALA A 180 5.69 -1.42 -12.46
N LYS A 181 6.14 -2.35 -13.31
CA LYS A 181 5.38 -2.75 -14.49
C LYS A 181 3.99 -3.26 -14.13
N THR A 182 3.87 -4.16 -13.15
CA THR A 182 2.58 -4.68 -12.67
C THR A 182 1.70 -3.55 -12.12
N VAL A 183 2.28 -2.63 -11.35
CA VAL A 183 1.56 -1.44 -10.83
C VAL A 183 1.01 -0.61 -11.98
N PHE A 184 1.84 -0.29 -12.96
CA PHE A 184 1.49 0.59 -14.08
C PHE A 184 0.44 -0.03 -15.00
N GLU A 185 0.57 -1.33 -15.30
CA GLU A 185 -0.42 -2.08 -16.07
C GLU A 185 -1.78 -2.16 -15.35
N THR A 186 -1.78 -2.12 -14.01
CA THR A 186 -2.99 -2.18 -13.18
C THR A 186 -3.66 -0.81 -13.01
N TYR A 187 -2.90 0.23 -12.66
CA TYR A 187 -3.45 1.53 -12.25
C TYR A 187 -3.55 2.56 -13.39
N LYS A 188 -2.58 2.66 -14.30
CA LYS A 188 -2.60 3.69 -15.38
C LYS A 188 -3.85 3.63 -16.28
N PRO A 189 -4.43 2.46 -16.61
CA PRO A 189 -5.65 2.40 -17.41
C PRO A 189 -6.92 2.86 -16.68
N LEU A 190 -6.88 2.91 -15.33
CA LEU A 190 -8.05 3.11 -14.49
C LEU A 190 -8.10 4.49 -13.84
N PHE A 191 -6.93 5.10 -13.59
CA PHE A 191 -6.80 6.33 -12.82
C PHE A 191 -5.86 7.32 -13.49
N GLU A 192 -6.11 8.59 -13.25
CA GLU A 192 -5.23 9.66 -13.68
C GLU A 192 -3.98 9.70 -12.77
N GLU A 193 -2.82 9.91 -13.38
CA GLU A 193 -1.60 10.18 -12.63
C GLU A 193 -1.68 11.59 -12.01
N ALA A 194 -1.27 11.72 -10.75
CA ALA A 194 -1.23 13.01 -10.10
C ALA A 194 -0.20 13.92 -10.77
N VAL A 195 -0.47 15.22 -10.80
CA VAL A 195 0.44 16.26 -11.30
C VAL A 195 0.91 17.09 -10.12
N SER A 196 2.23 17.32 -10.05
CA SER A 196 2.87 18.17 -9.06
C SER A 196 2.27 19.58 -9.09
N ARG A 197 1.90 20.12 -7.93
CA ARG A 197 1.38 21.50 -7.84
C ARG A 197 2.47 22.56 -7.99
N HIS A 198 3.74 22.15 -7.88
CA HIS A 198 4.88 23.06 -7.94
C HIS A 198 5.52 23.09 -9.33
N GLU A 199 5.57 21.95 -10.02
CA GLU A 199 6.38 21.78 -11.24
C GLU A 199 5.55 21.44 -12.48
N ASP A 200 4.23 21.23 -12.36
CA ASP A 200 3.33 20.80 -13.47
C ASP A 200 3.78 19.49 -14.16
N GLU A 201 4.61 18.71 -13.47
CA GLU A 201 5.11 17.41 -13.91
C GLU A 201 4.27 16.28 -13.30
N LYS A 202 4.10 15.19 -14.05
CA LYS A 202 3.44 13.99 -13.54
C LYS A 202 4.27 13.34 -12.46
N LEU A 203 3.64 13.00 -11.35
CA LEU A 203 4.23 12.26 -10.25
C LEU A 203 4.11 10.75 -10.54
N GLU A 204 5.19 10.16 -11.06
CA GLU A 204 5.19 8.73 -11.39
C GLU A 204 4.92 7.88 -10.13
N GLY A 205 3.98 6.94 -10.24
CA GLY A 205 3.54 6.11 -9.11
C GLY A 205 2.42 6.72 -8.25
N TRP A 206 1.97 7.94 -8.55
CA TRP A 206 0.87 8.59 -7.83
C TRP A 206 -0.41 8.57 -8.68
N TYR A 207 -1.51 8.03 -8.14
CA TYR A 207 -2.77 7.85 -8.83
C TYR A 207 -3.93 8.49 -8.08
N LEU A 208 -4.69 9.35 -8.75
CA LEU A 208 -5.87 10.00 -8.20
C LEU A 208 -7.09 9.07 -8.28
N ILE A 209 -7.69 8.80 -7.12
CA ILE A 209 -8.89 7.98 -6.98
C ILE A 209 -10.04 8.91 -6.53
N ASN A 210 -11.03 9.11 -7.39
CA ASN A 210 -12.24 9.91 -7.11
C ASN A 210 -11.96 11.36 -6.63
N ASP A 211 -11.10 12.10 -7.32
CA ASP A 211 -10.72 13.53 -7.14
C ASP A 211 -10.14 13.97 -5.77
N GLU A 212 -10.32 13.17 -4.71
CA GLU A 212 -9.95 13.54 -3.33
C GLU A 212 -8.91 12.62 -2.70
N VAL A 213 -8.72 11.43 -3.25
CA VAL A 213 -7.84 10.39 -2.71
C VAL A 213 -6.67 10.16 -3.65
N VAL A 214 -5.50 9.91 -3.09
CA VAL A 214 -4.31 9.51 -3.85
C VAL A 214 -3.78 8.18 -3.32
N MET A 215 -3.46 7.28 -4.25
CA MET A 215 -2.69 6.07 -4.01
C MET A 215 -1.27 6.29 -4.54
N ILE A 216 -0.28 6.15 -3.67
CA ILE A 216 1.13 6.39 -3.97
C ILE A 216 1.88 5.07 -3.83
N PHE A 217 2.59 4.69 -4.88
CA PHE A 217 3.55 3.59 -4.88
C PHE A 217 4.95 4.17 -4.90
N ASP A 218 5.66 4.02 -3.78
CA ASP A 218 7.06 4.42 -3.64
C ASP A 218 7.96 3.25 -4.04
N PHE A 219 8.90 3.53 -4.94
CA PHE A 219 9.85 2.56 -5.48
C PHE A 219 11.30 2.79 -5.01
N ASP A 220 11.54 3.80 -4.16
CA ASP A 220 12.84 4.08 -3.54
C ASP A 220 12.64 4.75 -2.17
N LYS A 221 12.21 3.95 -1.19
CA LYS A 221 11.96 4.43 0.17
C LYS A 221 13.24 4.97 0.83
N SER A 222 14.40 4.54 0.34
CA SER A 222 15.70 4.86 0.93
C SER A 222 16.07 6.35 0.85
N ASP A 223 15.41 7.12 -0.04
CA ASP A 223 15.66 8.55 -0.20
C ASP A 223 14.80 9.44 0.72
N GLU A 224 13.93 8.82 1.53
CA GLU A 224 12.98 9.45 2.45
C GLU A 224 11.98 10.41 1.77
N LYS A 225 11.73 10.24 0.47
CA LYS A 225 10.78 11.04 -0.31
C LYS A 225 9.73 10.15 -0.95
N LEU A 226 8.53 10.68 -1.07
CA LEU A 226 7.44 10.00 -1.78
C LEU A 226 7.49 10.21 -3.31
N ILE A 227 8.36 11.08 -3.81
CA ILE A 227 8.45 11.42 -5.24
C ILE A 227 9.47 10.50 -5.90
N ASN A 228 8.99 9.68 -6.82
CA ASN A 228 9.84 8.79 -7.60
C ASN A 228 10.57 9.54 -8.72
N ASN A 229 11.91 9.50 -8.72
CA ASN A 229 12.71 10.18 -9.75
C ASN A 229 12.88 9.34 -11.04
N LYS A 230 13.22 8.06 -10.89
CA LYS A 230 13.48 7.15 -12.02
C LYS A 230 13.02 5.75 -11.67
N VAL A 231 11.85 5.37 -12.17
CA VAL A 231 11.29 4.03 -11.96
C VAL A 231 11.63 3.13 -13.15
N MET A 232 12.30 2.01 -12.89
CA MET A 232 12.50 0.98 -13.91
C MET A 232 11.33 -0.01 -13.86
N PRO A 233 10.96 -0.68 -14.97
CA PRO A 233 9.83 -1.62 -14.97
C PRO A 233 9.95 -2.77 -13.95
N ASP A 234 11.17 -3.12 -13.55
CA ASP A 234 11.52 -4.13 -12.56
C ASP A 234 11.78 -3.56 -11.14
N SER A 235 11.69 -2.24 -10.94
CA SER A 235 11.73 -1.62 -9.61
C SER A 235 10.61 -2.18 -8.75
N SER A 236 10.92 -2.66 -7.55
CA SER A 236 9.93 -3.17 -6.60
C SER A 236 9.26 -2.02 -5.84
N VAL A 237 7.98 -2.15 -5.54
CA VAL A 237 7.28 -1.28 -4.59
C VAL A 237 7.88 -1.51 -3.20
N GLU A 238 8.32 -0.44 -2.54
CA GLU A 238 8.90 -0.47 -1.19
C GLU A 238 7.93 0.05 -0.13
N GLU A 239 7.05 0.98 -0.50
CA GLU A 239 5.98 1.50 0.35
C GLU A 239 4.73 1.85 -0.47
N ILE A 240 3.56 1.63 0.12
CA ILE A 240 2.28 2.05 -0.44
C ILE A 240 1.63 3.03 0.53
N THR A 241 1.22 4.19 0.03
CA THR A 241 0.49 5.20 0.79
C THR A 241 -0.89 5.46 0.21
N LEU A 242 -1.92 5.40 1.06
CA LEU A 242 -3.29 5.83 0.76
C LEU A 242 -3.62 7.05 1.63
N ALA A 243 -3.93 8.19 1.01
CA ALA A 243 -4.17 9.45 1.71
C ALA A 243 -5.08 10.40 0.92
N TYR A 244 -5.57 11.45 1.58
CA TYR A 244 -6.29 12.52 0.89
C TYR A 244 -5.32 13.40 0.09
N TRP A 245 -5.61 13.63 -1.20
CA TRP A 245 -4.76 14.42 -2.09
C TRP A 245 -4.55 15.86 -1.58
N LYS A 246 -5.57 16.45 -0.95
CA LYS A 246 -5.50 17.80 -0.38
C LYS A 246 -4.42 17.97 0.72
N HIS A 247 -3.94 16.88 1.32
CA HIS A 247 -2.94 16.92 2.39
C HIS A 247 -1.50 17.03 1.85
N PHE A 248 -1.31 16.89 0.54
CA PHE A 248 -0.03 17.13 -0.12
C PHE A 248 -0.04 18.54 -0.70
N ASP A 249 1.09 19.23 -0.58
CA ASP A 249 1.36 20.52 -1.22
C ASP A 249 2.09 20.29 -2.56
#